data_AF-A0A1U7M802-F1
#
_entry.id   AF-A0A1U7M802-F1
#
_cell.length_a   1.000
_cell.length_b   1.000
_cell.length_c   1.000
_cell.angle_alpha   90.00
_cell.angle_beta   90.00
_cell.angle_gamma   90.00
#
_symmetry.space_group_name_H-M   'P 1'
#
loop_
_entity.id
_entity.type
_entity.pdbx_description
1 polymer ?
#
loop_
_entity_poly.entity_id
_entity_poly.type
_entity_poly.pdbx_seq_one_letter_code
_entity_poly.pdbx_strand_id
1 'polypeptide(L)'
;MNKEIDVIKNMKTIEWLKAELLSNISQLYKDMANNEDTSRENLEDLISNIILESYVLAKRLGIDYKSLDKALKGNIKLNLVEEHKIERWYGDLSALMEHIETAEE
;
A
#
# COMPACT_ATOMS: atom_id res chain seq x y z
N MET A 1 -21.28 -23.56 -12.87
CA MET A 1 -21.48 -23.61 -11.41
C MET A 1 -20.24 -23.28 -10.59
N ASN A 2 -19.24 -24.16 -10.36
CA ASN A 2 -18.11 -23.82 -9.46
C ASN A 2 -17.31 -22.58 -9.89
N LYS A 3 -16.97 -22.46 -11.19
CA LYS A 3 -16.22 -21.30 -11.71
C LYS A 3 -16.98 -19.97 -11.56
N GLU A 4 -18.29 -19.96 -11.77
CA GLU A 4 -19.11 -18.73 -11.62
C GLU A 4 -19.20 -18.31 -10.15
N ILE A 5 -19.35 -19.28 -9.24
CA ILE A 5 -19.34 -19.03 -7.80
C ILE A 5 -17.98 -18.46 -7.36
N ASP A 6 -16.87 -18.98 -7.88
CA ASP A 6 -15.53 -18.49 -7.56
C ASP A 6 -15.29 -17.07 -8.10
N VAL A 7 -15.81 -16.74 -9.29
CA VAL A 7 -15.77 -15.39 -9.85
C VAL A 7 -16.57 -14.41 -9.00
N ILE A 8 -17.80 -14.77 -8.61
CA ILE A 8 -18.64 -13.92 -7.75
C ILE A 8 -17.98 -13.69 -6.39
N LYS A 9 -17.38 -14.74 -5.80
CA LYS A 9 -16.60 -14.62 -4.56
C LYS A 9 -15.42 -13.67 -4.75
N ASN A 10 -14.70 -13.76 -5.87
CA ASN A 10 -13.59 -12.85 -6.16
C ASN A 10 -14.02 -11.39 -6.23
N MET A 11 -15.09 -11.10 -6.96
CA MET A 11 -15.64 -9.75 -7.05
C MET A 11 -16.02 -9.21 -5.66
N LYS A 12 -16.71 -10.01 -4.85
CA LYS A 12 -17.06 -9.61 -3.48
C LYS A 12 -15.84 -9.35 -2.60
N THR A 13 -14.81 -10.19 -2.71
CA THR A 13 -13.54 -9.97 -2.00
C THR A 13 -12.86 -8.67 -2.43
N ILE A 14 -12.85 -8.36 -3.73
CA ILE A 14 -12.28 -7.10 -4.25
C ILE A 14 -13.03 -5.89 -3.70
N GLU A 15 -14.36 -5.91 -3.72
CA GLU A 15 -15.16 -4.81 -3.17
C GLU A 15 -14.92 -4.63 -1.66
N TRP A 16 -14.85 -5.73 -0.92
CA TRP A 16 -14.53 -5.70 0.50
C TRP A 16 -13.15 -5.10 0.78
N LEU A 17 -12.10 -5.55 0.08
CA LEU A 17 -10.73 -5.02 0.25
C LEU A 17 -10.64 -3.52 -0.04
N LYS A 18 -11.36 -3.03 -1.06
CA LYS A 18 -11.42 -1.58 -1.33
C LYS A 18 -12.08 -0.82 -0.18
N ALA A 19 -13.10 -1.39 0.44
CA ALA A 19 -13.76 -0.77 1.60
C ALA A 19 -12.86 -0.76 2.84
N GLU A 20 -12.10 -1.83 3.09
CA GLU A 20 -11.11 -1.88 4.18
C GLU A 20 -9.99 -0.86 3.97
N LEU A 21 -9.44 -0.76 2.76
CA LEU A 21 -8.45 0.27 2.43
C LEU A 21 -8.98 1.69 2.71
N LEU A 22 -10.22 1.97 2.30
CA LEU A 22 -10.86 3.26 2.57
C LEU A 22 -11.07 3.49 4.07
N SER A 23 -11.42 2.44 4.81
CA SER A 23 -11.61 2.47 6.27
C SER A 23 -10.30 2.80 6.98
N ASN A 24 -9.20 2.15 6.61
CA ASN A 24 -7.87 2.40 7.17
C ASN A 24 -7.41 3.84 6.90
N ILE A 25 -7.63 4.35 5.68
CA ILE A 25 -7.37 5.76 5.36
C ILE A 25 -8.24 6.70 6.21
N SER A 26 -9.54 6.41 6.35
CA SER A 26 -10.44 7.17 7.22
C SER A 26 -9.97 7.16 8.69
N GLN A 27 -9.43 6.04 9.16
CA GLN A 27 -8.93 5.94 10.53
C GLN A 27 -7.69 6.80 10.73
N LEU A 28 -6.74 6.82 9.77
CA LEU A 28 -5.61 7.76 9.80
C LEU A 28 -6.06 9.22 9.94
N TYR A 29 -7.09 9.64 9.20
CA TYR A 29 -7.61 11.00 9.34
C TYR A 29 -8.17 11.29 10.73
N LYS A 30 -8.90 10.33 11.34
CA LYS A 30 -9.46 10.50 12.69
C LYS A 30 -8.36 10.60 13.73
N ASP A 31 -7.39 9.68 13.67
CA ASP A 31 -6.30 9.60 14.64
C ASP A 31 -5.42 10.85 14.55
N MET A 32 -5.11 11.32 13.34
CA MET A 32 -4.33 12.55 13.16
C MET A 32 -5.10 13.84 13.52
N ALA A 33 -6.45 13.82 13.48
CA ALA A 33 -7.27 14.97 13.87
C ALA A 33 -7.49 15.06 15.39
N ASN A 34 -7.53 13.91 16.05
CA ASN A 34 -7.66 13.82 17.50
C ASN A 34 -6.26 13.97 18.12
N ASN A 35 -5.93 15.16 18.64
CA ASN A 35 -4.64 15.45 19.31
C ASN A 35 -4.40 14.64 20.62
N GLU A 36 -5.17 13.59 20.87
CA GLU A 36 -4.86 12.60 21.90
C GLU A 36 -3.73 11.70 21.39
N ASP A 37 -2.90 11.16 22.31
CA ASP A 37 -1.71 10.36 22.01
C ASP A 37 -2.02 9.18 21.07
N THR A 38 -2.06 9.45 19.76
CA THR A 38 -2.00 8.42 18.75
C THR A 38 -0.60 7.84 18.87
N SER A 39 -0.51 6.68 19.51
CA SER A 39 0.77 6.01 19.70
C SER A 39 1.39 5.73 18.32
N ARG A 40 2.71 5.79 18.23
CA ARG A 40 3.42 5.40 17.00
C ARG A 40 3.05 3.98 16.57
N GLU A 41 2.81 3.10 17.54
CA GLU A 41 2.37 1.71 17.32
C GLU A 41 1.03 1.65 16.57
N ASN A 42 0.05 2.49 16.93
CA ASN A 42 -1.24 2.53 16.23
C ASN A 42 -1.10 2.99 14.77
N LEU A 43 -0.19 3.93 14.48
CA LEU A 43 0.06 4.40 13.12
C LEU A 43 0.80 3.35 12.28
N GLU A 44 1.78 2.67 12.88
CA GLU A 44 2.52 1.60 12.21
C GLU A 44 1.59 0.47 11.80
N ASP A 45 0.69 0.05 12.68
CA ASP A 45 -0.32 -0.98 12.40
C ASP A 45 -1.27 -0.58 11.26
N LEU A 46 -1.76 0.67 11.27
CA LEU A 46 -2.65 1.17 10.21
C LEU A 46 -1.95 1.21 8.84
N ILE A 47 -0.72 1.71 8.78
CA ILE A 47 0.06 1.75 7.54
C ILE A 47 0.40 0.32 7.07
N SER A 48 0.75 -0.57 7.99
CA SER A 48 1.01 -1.98 7.69
C SER A 48 -0.23 -2.67 7.11
N ASN A 49 -1.42 -2.42 7.66
CA ASN A 49 -2.68 -2.95 7.12
C ASN A 49 -2.98 -2.44 5.71
N ILE A 50 -2.72 -1.16 5.43
CA ILE A 50 -2.88 -0.60 4.07
C ILE A 50 -1.95 -1.32 3.08
N ILE A 51 -0.70 -1.56 3.47
CA ILE A 51 0.27 -2.28 2.63
C ILE A 51 -0.21 -3.73 2.40
N LEU A 52 -0.56 -4.44 3.47
CA LEU A 52 -1.07 -5.81 3.44
C LEU A 52 -2.28 -5.95 2.50
N GLU A 53 -3.30 -5.11 2.70
CA GLU A 53 -4.52 -5.13 1.90
C GLU A 53 -4.25 -4.79 0.43
N SER A 54 -3.30 -3.90 0.15
CA SER A 54 -2.88 -3.57 -1.22
C SER A 54 -2.27 -4.78 -1.93
N TYR A 55 -1.42 -5.56 -1.26
CA TYR A 55 -0.88 -6.81 -1.81
C TYR A 55 -1.98 -7.83 -2.09
N VAL A 56 -2.89 -8.04 -1.12
CA VAL A 56 -3.98 -9.01 -1.27
C VAL A 56 -4.90 -8.58 -2.41
N LEU A 57 -5.24 -7.29 -2.51
CA LEU A 57 -6.05 -6.74 -3.60
C LEU A 57 -5.40 -6.96 -4.96
N ALA A 58 -4.11 -6.66 -5.10
CA ALA A 58 -3.34 -6.92 -6.32
C ALA A 58 -3.45 -8.41 -6.74
N LYS A 59 -3.30 -9.33 -5.78
CA LYS A 59 -3.45 -10.77 -6.04
C LYS A 59 -4.83 -11.14 -6.56
N ARG A 60 -5.90 -10.58 -5.97
CA ARG A 60 -7.30 -10.82 -6.42
C ARG A 60 -7.59 -10.23 -7.80
N LEU A 61 -6.86 -9.19 -8.20
CA LEU A 61 -6.90 -8.58 -9.52
C LEU A 61 -6.02 -9.30 -10.56
N GLY A 62 -5.29 -10.36 -10.16
CA GLY A 62 -4.44 -11.14 -11.05
C GLY A 62 -3.01 -10.60 -11.20
N ILE A 63 -2.60 -9.68 -10.33
CA ILE A 63 -1.23 -9.17 -10.25
C ILE A 63 -0.49 -9.98 -9.18
N ASP A 64 0.59 -10.65 -9.54
CA ASP A 64 1.43 -11.33 -8.55
C ASP A 64 2.30 -10.33 -7.77
N TYR A 65 2.76 -10.72 -6.57
CA TYR A 65 3.50 -9.85 -5.67
C TYR A 65 4.79 -9.31 -6.29
N LYS A 66 5.55 -10.16 -6.99
CA LYS A 66 6.79 -9.77 -7.65
C LYS A 66 6.55 -8.72 -8.75
N SER A 67 5.45 -8.84 -9.49
CA SER A 67 5.03 -7.85 -10.47
C SER A 67 4.65 -6.52 -9.82
N LEU A 68 4.00 -6.55 -8.65
CA LEU A 68 3.70 -5.35 -7.87
C LEU A 68 4.98 -4.68 -7.34
N ASP A 69 5.91 -5.45 -6.77
CA ASP A 69 7.19 -4.95 -6.24
C ASP A 69 8.01 -4.26 -7.35
N LYS A 70 8.05 -4.89 -8.53
CA LYS A 70 8.72 -4.31 -9.70
C LYS A 70 8.05 -3.01 -10.15
N ALA A 71 6.72 -2.95 -10.14
CA ALA A 71 5.99 -1.73 -10.49
C ALA A 71 6.25 -0.62 -9.46
N LEU A 72 6.27 -0.94 -8.16
CA LEU A 72 6.61 0.01 -7.09
C LEU A 72 8.02 0.59 -7.30
N LYS A 73 9.02 -0.27 -7.53
CA LYS A 73 10.39 0.17 -7.85
C LYS A 73 10.43 1.07 -9.09
N GLY A 74 9.68 0.72 -10.13
CA GLY A 74 9.56 1.53 -11.34
C GLY A 74 9.00 2.93 -11.05
N ASN A 75 7.95 3.02 -10.24
CA ASN A 75 7.35 4.29 -9.82
C ASN A 75 8.33 5.14 -9.01
N ILE A 76 9.07 4.55 -8.07
CA ILE A 76 10.07 5.29 -7.28
C ILE A 76 11.15 5.85 -8.21
N LYS A 77 11.71 5.04 -9.13
CA LYS A 77 12.73 5.50 -10.09
C LYS A 77 12.23 6.63 -10.97
N LEU A 78 10.99 6.54 -11.46
CA LEU A 78 10.39 7.61 -12.25
C LEU A 78 10.30 8.91 -11.46
N ASN A 79 9.78 8.85 -10.23
CA ASN A 79 9.62 10.04 -9.39
C ASN A 79 10.95 10.65 -8.93
N LEU A 80 12.02 9.85 -8.83
CA LEU A 80 13.38 10.35 -8.61
C LEU A 80 13.88 11.15 -9.82
N VAL A 81 13.70 10.64 -11.04
CA VAL A 81 14.09 11.33 -12.28
C VAL A 81 13.28 12.62 -12.47
N GLU A 82 12.01 12.60 -12.10
CA GLU A 82 11.12 13.77 -12.19
C GLU A 82 11.34 14.80 -11.07
N GLU A 83 12.30 14.58 -10.17
CA GLU A 83 12.57 15.43 -9.01
C GLU A 83 11.29 15.74 -8.21
N HIS A 84 10.53 14.68 -7.90
CA HIS A 84 9.27 14.79 -7.17
C HIS A 84 9.46 15.60 -5.88
N LYS A 85 8.45 16.39 -5.49
CA LYS A 85 8.56 17.33 -4.35
C LYS A 85 9.01 16.64 -3.07
N ILE A 86 8.50 15.44 -2.79
CA ILE A 86 8.86 14.66 -1.61
C ILE A 86 10.36 14.33 -1.57
N GLU A 87 10.95 14.01 -2.73
CA GLU A 87 12.38 13.76 -2.84
C GLU A 87 13.17 15.05 -2.61
N ARG A 88 12.79 16.15 -3.28
CA ARG A 88 13.49 17.44 -3.11
C ARG A 88 13.39 17.99 -1.69
N TRP A 89 12.32 17.69 -0.96
CA TRP A 89 12.10 18.20 0.38
C TRP A 89 12.74 17.32 1.46
N TYR A 90 12.70 16.00 1.29
CA TYR A 90 13.02 15.07 2.37
C TYR A 90 14.00 13.95 1.98
N GLY A 91 14.18 13.66 0.69
CA GLY A 91 14.98 12.52 0.23
C GLY A 91 14.29 11.16 0.44
N ASP A 92 12.98 11.16 0.70
CA ASP A 92 12.24 9.96 1.11
C ASP A 92 12.23 8.86 0.04
N LEU A 93 12.25 9.23 -1.25
CA LEU A 93 12.22 8.23 -2.33
C LEU A 93 13.59 7.55 -2.49
N SER A 94 14.67 8.30 -2.30
CA SER A 94 16.03 7.75 -2.27
C SER A 94 16.18 6.77 -1.10
N ALA A 95 15.73 7.17 0.10
CA ALA A 95 15.77 6.30 1.28
C ALA A 95 14.89 5.04 1.11
N LEU A 96 13.71 5.18 0.53
CA LEU A 96 12.84 4.04 0.24
C LEU A 96 13.47 3.09 -0.81
N MET A 97 14.12 3.61 -1.84
CA MET A 97 14.81 2.77 -2.83
C MET A 97 15.91 1.92 -2.16
N GLU A 98 16.74 2.54 -1.33
CA GLU A 98 17.80 1.85 -0.60
C GLU A 98 17.23 0.74 0.31
N HIS A 99 16.15 1.04 1.04
CA HIS A 99 15.49 0.05 1.89
C HIS A 99 14.99 -1.18 1.10
N ILE A 100 14.37 -0.96 -0.07
CA ILE A 100 13.83 -2.06 -0.89
C ILE A 100 14.97 -2.85 -1.56
N GLU A 101 16.05 -2.19 -1.98
CA GLU A 101 17.20 -2.88 -2.59
C GLU A 101 17.96 -3.74 -1.57
N THR A 102 18.16 -3.25 -0.35
CA THR A 102 18.80 -4.02 0.74
C THR A 102 17.96 -5.19 1.24
N ALA A 103 16.63 -5.09 1.19
CA ALA A 103 15.74 -6.20 1.57
C ALA A 103 15.71 -7.36 0.56
N GLU A 104 16.26 -7.18 -0.64
CA GLU A 104 16.35 -8.22 -1.67
C GLU A 104 17.67 -9.00 -1.66
N GLU A 105 18.66 -8.57 -0.86
CA GLU A 105 19.97 -9.20 -0.67
C GLU A 105 19.94 -10.32 0.38
#